data_AF-A0A963V2X5-F1
#
_entry.id   AF-A0A963V2X5-F1
#
_cell.length_a   1.000
_cell.length_b   1.000
_cell.length_c   1.000
_cell.angle_alpha   90.00
_cell.angle_beta   90.00
_cell.angle_gamma   90.00
#
_symmetry.space_group_name_H-M   'P 1'
#
loop_
_entity.id
_entity.type
_entity.pdbx_description
1 polymer ?
#
loop_
_entity_poly.entity_id
_entity_poly.type
_entity_poly.pdbx_seq_one_letter_code
_entity_poly.pdbx_strand_id
1 'polypeptide(L)'
;RLVYGRMTGWGQAGPLSETAGHDINYIALTGALHAIGPTARPMPPLNLLGDFGGGALYLAFGMVAALLHAEKTGQGQVVDAAITDGTAHLMAMISGMAAEGRWQDGRERNLLDGAAPFYRSYQCACGGFVAVGALEPQFWAELLALLGLDPADVPAREDEANWPELSAIIAARIAERSRDEWATLAEGTDACLAPVLTIAEAPDHPHNRARGTFVHHDGRTQPAPAPRLGLTPGAIQGGSQTEPMDIVDVLHRWDA
;
A
#
# COMPACT_ATOMS: atom_id res chain seq x y z
N ARG A 1 2.42 25.02 -24.83
CA ARG A 1 1.42 24.22 -24.09
C ARG A 1 1.97 22.88 -23.54
N LEU A 2 3.18 22.45 -23.90
CA LEU A 2 3.72 21.15 -23.45
C LEU A 2 3.90 21.10 -21.92
N VAL A 3 3.36 20.07 -21.30
CA VAL A 3 3.71 19.66 -19.94
C VAL A 3 4.78 18.58 -20.04
N TYR A 4 5.94 18.81 -19.43
CA TYR A 4 7.09 17.92 -19.54
C TYR A 4 7.35 17.21 -18.21
N GLY A 5 6.97 15.94 -18.11
CA GLY A 5 7.23 15.11 -16.93
C GLY A 5 8.63 14.50 -16.93
N ARG A 6 9.39 14.69 -15.84
CA ARG A 6 10.68 14.04 -15.58
C ARG A 6 10.50 13.11 -14.39
N MET A 7 10.69 11.80 -14.61
CA MET A 7 10.58 10.77 -13.58
C MET A 7 11.97 10.25 -13.25
N THR A 8 12.45 10.49 -12.02
CA THR A 8 13.76 10.01 -11.57
C THR A 8 13.70 9.50 -10.13
N GLY A 9 14.74 8.77 -9.73
CA GLY A 9 14.92 8.40 -8.34
C GLY A 9 15.26 9.57 -7.43
N TRP A 10 16.28 10.34 -7.83
CA TRP A 10 16.96 11.35 -7.00
C TRP A 10 16.55 12.80 -7.28
N GLY A 11 15.74 13.07 -8.31
CA GLY A 11 15.43 14.43 -8.79
C GLY A 11 16.47 14.96 -9.79
N GLN A 12 16.23 16.16 -10.35
CA GLN A 12 17.14 16.77 -11.34
C GLN A 12 18.33 17.52 -10.75
N ALA A 13 18.43 17.62 -9.43
CA ALA A 13 19.47 18.38 -8.75
C ALA A 13 19.96 17.63 -7.50
N GLY A 14 21.07 18.11 -6.93
CA GLY A 14 21.68 17.51 -5.75
C GLY A 14 22.77 16.49 -6.09
N PRO A 15 23.54 16.06 -5.08
CA PRO A 15 24.76 15.29 -5.28
C PRO A 15 24.54 13.89 -5.88
N LEU A 16 23.32 13.35 -5.78
CA LEU A 16 22.97 12.03 -6.30
C LEU A 16 22.22 12.07 -7.63
N SER A 17 21.92 13.25 -8.19
CA SER A 17 21.10 13.39 -9.42
C SER A 17 21.62 12.57 -10.62
N GLU A 18 22.94 12.42 -10.74
CA GLU A 18 23.60 11.65 -11.80
C GLU A 18 23.98 10.21 -11.36
N THR A 19 23.57 9.78 -10.17
CA THR A 19 23.93 8.47 -9.61
C THR A 19 22.86 7.42 -9.93
N ALA A 20 23.29 6.21 -10.29
CA ALA A 20 22.38 5.08 -10.48
C ALA A 20 21.73 4.64 -9.16
N GLY A 21 20.54 4.05 -9.25
CA GLY A 21 19.83 3.47 -8.11
C GLY A 21 18.57 2.73 -8.57
N HIS A 22 17.91 2.08 -7.62
CA HIS A 22 16.58 1.50 -7.74
C HIS A 22 15.73 1.90 -6.54
N ASP A 23 14.43 1.55 -6.55
CA ASP A 23 13.47 1.77 -5.46
C ASP A 23 14.10 1.73 -4.06
N ILE A 24 14.71 0.59 -3.71
CA ILE A 24 15.30 0.34 -2.40
C ILE A 24 16.36 1.40 -2.00
N ASN A 25 17.13 1.92 -2.96
CA ASN A 25 18.12 2.96 -2.71
C ASN A 25 17.44 4.30 -2.43
N TYR A 26 16.41 4.64 -3.20
CA TYR A 26 15.68 5.90 -3.06
C TYR A 26 14.98 5.96 -1.71
N ILE A 27 14.23 4.90 -1.36
CA ILE A 27 13.49 4.85 -0.09
C ILE A 27 14.42 4.75 1.14
N ALA A 28 15.66 4.29 0.97
CA ALA A 28 16.65 4.21 2.05
C ALA A 28 17.06 5.59 2.60
N LEU A 29 17.02 6.64 1.78
CA LEU A 29 17.39 8.00 2.22
C LEU A 29 16.24 8.80 2.83
N THR A 30 15.04 8.23 2.87
CA THR A 30 13.83 8.92 3.37
C THR A 30 13.47 8.56 4.81
N GLY A 31 14.16 7.58 5.40
CA GLY A 31 13.76 6.95 6.66
C GLY A 31 12.68 5.86 6.48
N ALA A 32 12.00 5.81 5.34
CA ALA A 32 10.92 4.85 5.12
C ALA A 32 11.39 3.39 5.16
N LEU A 33 12.50 3.05 4.49
CA LEU A 33 13.03 1.67 4.55
C LEU A 33 13.40 1.27 5.98
N HIS A 34 13.96 2.19 6.76
CA HIS A 34 14.34 1.92 8.14
C HIS A 34 13.14 1.51 9.01
N ALA A 35 11.96 2.07 8.73
CA ALA A 35 10.73 1.84 9.49
C ALA A 35 9.97 0.56 9.11
N ILE A 36 10.40 -0.19 8.09
CA ILE A 36 9.62 -1.32 7.53
C ILE A 36 10.31 -2.67 7.76
N GLY A 37 9.57 -3.63 8.29
CA GLY A 37 9.98 -5.02 8.44
C GLY A 37 10.32 -5.41 9.88
N PRO A 38 10.86 -6.63 10.09
CA PRO A 38 11.22 -7.11 11.42
C PRO A 38 12.46 -6.39 11.98
N THR A 39 12.65 -6.46 13.30
CA THR A 39 13.80 -5.86 13.98
C THR A 39 15.14 -6.33 13.40
N ALA A 40 15.23 -7.61 12.98
CA ALA A 40 16.47 -8.21 12.48
C ALA A 40 17.05 -7.51 11.24
N ARG A 41 16.20 -7.01 10.32
CA ARG A 41 16.64 -6.24 9.14
C ARG A 41 15.47 -5.48 8.50
N PRO A 42 15.71 -4.27 7.96
CA PRO A 42 14.77 -3.62 7.05
C PRO A 42 14.37 -4.52 5.88
N MET A 43 13.11 -4.44 5.45
CA MET A 43 12.61 -5.18 4.30
C MET A 43 12.00 -4.22 3.27
N PRO A 44 12.42 -4.26 1.99
CA PRO A 44 11.78 -3.46 0.96
C PRO A 44 10.33 -3.95 0.76
N PRO A 45 9.32 -3.07 0.79
CA PRO A 45 7.92 -3.43 0.52
C PRO A 45 7.70 -3.62 -0.98
N LEU A 46 8.37 -4.62 -1.57
CA LEU A 46 8.59 -4.74 -3.02
C LEU A 46 9.18 -3.42 -3.56
N ASN A 47 8.75 -2.97 -4.73
CA ASN A 47 8.96 -1.61 -5.22
C ASN A 47 7.66 -0.77 -5.20
N LEU A 48 6.71 -1.14 -4.34
CA LEU A 48 5.40 -0.47 -4.25
C LEU A 48 5.50 0.93 -3.66
N LEU A 49 6.43 1.13 -2.73
CA LEU A 49 6.56 2.37 -1.99
C LEU A 49 7.25 3.46 -2.81
N GLY A 50 8.40 3.17 -3.41
CA GLY A 50 9.18 4.14 -4.15
C GLY A 50 8.68 4.29 -5.59
N ASP A 51 8.92 3.30 -6.44
CA ASP A 51 8.66 3.38 -7.89
C ASP A 51 7.21 3.77 -8.20
N PHE A 52 6.25 3.23 -7.44
CA PHE A 52 4.83 3.47 -7.67
C PHE A 52 4.24 4.55 -6.75
N GLY A 53 4.19 4.29 -5.44
CA GLY A 53 3.56 5.18 -4.46
C GLY A 53 4.18 6.58 -4.42
N GLY A 54 5.50 6.64 -4.24
CA GLY A 54 6.28 7.88 -4.18
C GLY A 54 6.74 8.40 -5.54
N GLY A 55 6.64 7.60 -6.60
CA GLY A 55 7.12 7.94 -7.94
C GLY A 55 6.00 8.15 -8.92
N ALA A 56 5.54 7.07 -9.55
CA ALA A 56 4.56 7.11 -10.64
C ALA A 56 3.28 7.87 -10.28
N LEU A 57 2.76 7.71 -9.05
CA LEU A 57 1.55 8.43 -8.62
C LEU A 57 1.80 9.94 -8.41
N TYR A 58 2.99 10.33 -7.92
CA TYR A 58 3.35 11.77 -7.82
C TYR A 58 3.55 12.39 -9.19
N LEU A 59 4.18 11.68 -10.13
CA LEU A 59 4.26 12.14 -11.51
C LEU A 59 2.87 12.28 -12.12
N ALA A 60 2.01 11.26 -12.01
CA ALA A 60 0.65 11.32 -12.56
C ALA A 60 -0.14 12.51 -11.98
N PHE A 61 -0.07 12.72 -10.66
CA PHE A 61 -0.69 13.86 -10.00
C PHE A 61 -0.13 15.20 -10.50
N GLY A 62 1.20 15.32 -10.57
CA GLY A 62 1.88 16.52 -11.07
C GLY A 62 1.54 16.82 -12.53
N MET A 63 1.45 15.79 -13.38
CA MET A 63 1.03 15.91 -14.77
C MET A 63 -0.41 16.41 -14.88
N VAL A 64 -1.35 15.84 -14.12
CA VAL A 64 -2.75 16.32 -14.11
C VAL A 64 -2.84 17.77 -13.64
N ALA A 65 -2.13 18.14 -12.57
CA ALA A 65 -2.10 19.52 -12.06
C ALA A 65 -1.55 20.50 -13.11
N ALA A 66 -0.44 20.14 -13.77
CA ALA A 66 0.19 20.97 -14.79
C ALA A 66 -0.64 21.03 -16.09
N LEU A 67 -1.35 19.96 -16.46
CA LEU A 67 -2.27 19.96 -17.60
C LEU A 67 -3.46 20.88 -17.35
N LEU A 68 -4.05 20.84 -16.16
CA LEU A 68 -5.11 21.77 -15.75
C LEU A 68 -4.64 23.23 -15.76
N HIS A 69 -3.40 23.48 -15.34
CA HIS A 69 -2.78 24.80 -15.47
C HIS A 69 -2.67 25.22 -16.96
N ALA A 70 -2.07 24.36 -17.79
CA ALA A 70 -1.85 24.63 -19.21
C ALA A 70 -3.14 24.78 -20.03
N GLU A 71 -4.22 24.11 -19.61
CA GLU A 71 -5.55 24.28 -20.19
C GLU A 71 -6.09 25.69 -19.94
N LYS A 72 -5.94 26.20 -18.71
CA LYS A 72 -6.46 27.52 -18.30
C LYS A 72 -5.61 28.69 -18.76
N THR A 73 -4.29 28.51 -18.84
CA THR A 73 -3.34 29.62 -19.07
C THR A 73 -2.71 29.58 -20.47
N GLY A 74 -2.79 28.45 -21.17
CA GLY A 74 -2.03 28.21 -22.40
C GLY A 74 -0.53 27.95 -22.18
N GLN A 75 -0.05 27.97 -20.92
CA GLN A 75 1.36 27.80 -20.59
C GLN A 75 1.58 26.43 -19.96
N GLY A 76 2.46 25.63 -20.55
CA GLY A 76 2.88 24.36 -19.96
C GLY A 76 4.09 24.56 -19.03
N GLN A 77 4.50 23.51 -18.34
CA GLN A 77 5.62 23.56 -17.39
C GLN A 77 6.30 22.20 -17.25
N VAL A 78 7.47 22.20 -16.61
CA VAL A 78 8.17 20.98 -16.23
C VAL A 78 7.62 20.47 -14.90
N VAL A 79 7.40 19.16 -14.82
CA VAL A 79 7.12 18.44 -13.57
C VAL A 79 8.35 17.60 -13.25
N ASP A 80 9.06 17.93 -12.18
CA ASP A 80 10.13 17.10 -11.63
C ASP A 80 9.55 16.20 -10.54
N ALA A 81 9.46 14.90 -10.81
CA ALA A 81 8.95 13.90 -9.88
C ALA A 81 10.09 12.97 -9.46
N ALA A 82 10.64 13.22 -8.28
CA ALA A 82 11.67 12.39 -7.67
C ALA A 82 11.06 11.36 -6.71
N ILE A 83 11.42 10.08 -6.84
CA ILE A 83 10.95 9.01 -5.94
C ILE A 83 11.31 9.31 -4.49
N THR A 84 12.52 9.85 -4.25
CA THR A 84 12.95 10.22 -2.89
C THR A 84 12.03 11.27 -2.25
N ASP A 85 11.57 12.27 -3.03
CA ASP A 85 10.71 13.34 -2.52
C ASP A 85 9.30 12.82 -2.23
N GLY A 86 8.71 12.10 -3.19
CA GLY A 86 7.35 11.56 -3.00
C GLY A 86 7.30 10.49 -1.91
N THR A 87 8.34 9.68 -1.74
CA THR A 87 8.42 8.72 -0.63
C THR A 87 8.55 9.43 0.71
N ALA A 88 9.41 10.45 0.82
CA ALA A 88 9.51 11.25 2.04
C ALA A 88 8.19 11.96 2.36
N HIS A 89 7.47 12.46 1.35
CA HIS A 89 6.15 13.05 1.54
C HIS A 89 5.10 12.03 2.01
N LEU A 90 5.14 10.77 1.52
CA LEU A 90 4.29 9.69 2.05
C LEU A 90 4.56 9.38 3.53
N MET A 91 5.76 9.66 4.02
CA MET A 91 6.12 9.51 5.44
C MET A 91 5.62 10.65 6.34
N ALA A 92 4.94 11.67 5.81
CA ALA A 92 4.56 12.88 6.56
C ALA A 92 3.82 12.59 7.89
N MET A 93 2.90 11.62 7.92
CA MET A 93 2.21 11.23 9.16
C MET A 93 3.18 10.64 10.20
N ILE A 94 4.08 9.76 9.77
CA ILE A 94 5.06 9.11 10.65
C ILE A 94 6.07 10.14 11.17
N SER A 95 6.57 11.03 10.30
CA SER A 95 7.43 12.14 10.68
C SER A 95 6.75 13.07 11.68
N GLY A 96 5.45 13.35 11.49
CA GLY A 96 4.65 14.12 12.44
C GLY A 96 4.53 13.44 13.81
N MET A 97 4.20 12.14 13.85
CA MET A 97 4.15 11.38 15.09
C MET A 97 5.52 11.31 15.80
N ALA A 98 6.61 11.15 15.05
CA ALA A 98 7.96 11.16 15.61
C ALA A 98 8.27 12.52 16.25
N ALA A 99 7.90 13.63 15.60
CA ALA A 99 8.05 14.97 16.15
C ALA A 99 7.22 15.19 17.43
N GLU A 100 6.08 14.51 17.56
CA GLU A 100 5.24 14.50 18.77
C GLU A 100 5.71 13.48 19.84
N GLY A 101 6.77 12.70 19.58
CA GLY A 101 7.22 11.64 20.48
C GLY A 101 6.31 10.40 20.53
N ARG A 102 5.41 10.26 19.56
CA ARG A 102 4.43 9.16 19.42
C ARG A 102 4.87 8.07 18.44
N TRP A 103 6.08 8.21 17.91
CA TRP A 103 6.74 7.20 17.09
C TRP A 103 8.17 7.01 17.58
N GLN A 104 8.55 5.76 17.83
CA GLN A 104 9.88 5.37 18.25
C GLN A 104 10.73 5.05 17.02
N ASP A 105 11.96 5.55 16.99
CA ASP A 105 12.92 5.25 15.91
C ASP A 105 13.42 3.81 16.02
N GLY A 106 12.67 2.90 15.40
CA GLY A 106 12.88 1.46 15.39
C GLY A 106 11.72 0.73 14.73
N ARG A 107 11.91 -0.57 14.48
CA ARG A 107 10.89 -1.47 13.92
C ARG A 107 10.28 -2.35 14.99
N GLU A 108 9.03 -2.76 14.79
CA GLU A 108 8.25 -3.56 15.74
C GLU A 108 8.16 -2.89 17.12
N ARG A 109 7.97 -1.57 17.13
CA ARG A 109 7.82 -0.76 18.35
C ARG A 109 6.63 0.19 18.32
N ASN A 110 5.91 0.26 17.21
CA ASN A 110 4.94 1.30 16.97
C ASN A 110 3.56 0.71 16.69
N LEU A 111 2.55 1.56 16.81
CA LEU A 111 1.16 1.18 16.57
C LEU A 111 0.92 0.58 15.18
N LEU A 112 1.63 1.06 14.15
CA LEU A 112 1.35 0.75 12.73
C LEU A 112 2.47 -0.03 12.02
N ASP A 113 3.48 -0.50 12.75
CA ASP A 113 4.63 -1.24 12.17
C ASP A 113 4.63 -2.74 12.45
N GLY A 114 3.57 -3.25 13.10
CA GLY A 114 3.40 -4.66 13.45
C GLY A 114 3.68 -5.01 14.91
N ALA A 115 4.07 -4.05 15.75
CA ALA A 115 4.27 -4.26 17.18
C ALA A 115 2.94 -4.52 17.91
N ALA A 116 1.93 -3.70 17.62
CA ALA A 116 0.64 -3.75 18.29
C ALA A 116 -0.07 -5.10 18.03
N PRO A 117 -0.54 -5.82 19.08
CA PRO A 117 -1.24 -7.10 18.92
C PRO A 117 -2.51 -7.01 18.06
N PHE A 118 -3.09 -5.82 17.98
CA PHE A 118 -4.32 -5.54 17.25
C PHE A 118 -4.05 -4.82 15.90
N TYR A 119 -2.80 -4.77 15.44
CA TYR A 119 -2.41 -4.28 14.11
C TYR A 119 -1.21 -5.07 13.57
N ARG A 120 -1.43 -6.34 13.19
CA ARG A 120 -0.38 -7.24 12.67
C ARG A 120 -0.99 -8.47 12.00
N SER A 121 -0.13 -9.35 11.48
CA SER A 121 -0.54 -10.67 10.99
C SER A 121 -0.25 -11.78 12.00
N TYR A 122 -1.09 -12.81 11.97
CA TYR A 122 -1.00 -14.01 12.81
C TYR A 122 -1.10 -15.28 11.98
N GLN A 123 -0.27 -16.26 12.30
CA GLN A 123 -0.28 -17.56 11.64
C GLN A 123 -1.43 -18.44 12.16
N CYS A 124 -2.18 -19.04 11.25
CA CYS A 124 -3.30 -19.94 11.52
C CYS A 124 -2.84 -21.41 11.56
N ALA A 125 -3.71 -22.32 11.98
CA ALA A 125 -3.42 -23.76 12.07
C ALA A 125 -2.94 -24.38 10.74
N CYS A 126 -3.42 -23.85 9.61
CA CYS A 126 -3.06 -24.32 8.27
C CYS A 126 -1.72 -23.78 7.75
N GLY A 127 -1.01 -22.97 8.53
CA GLY A 127 0.24 -22.31 8.12
C GLY A 127 0.05 -21.02 7.31
N GLY A 128 -1.17 -20.72 6.86
CA GLY A 128 -1.55 -19.42 6.29
C GLY A 128 -1.67 -18.33 7.37
N PHE A 129 -1.99 -17.10 6.95
CA PHE A 129 -2.06 -15.95 7.86
C PHE A 129 -3.41 -15.23 7.77
N VAL A 130 -3.83 -14.64 8.89
CA VAL A 130 -4.86 -13.60 8.95
C VAL A 130 -4.18 -12.27 9.32
N ALA A 131 -4.72 -11.17 8.81
CA ALA A 131 -4.36 -9.82 9.21
C ALA A 131 -5.40 -9.29 10.20
N VAL A 132 -4.94 -8.67 11.28
CA VAL A 132 -5.75 -8.01 12.30
C VAL A 132 -5.44 -6.52 12.27
N GLY A 133 -6.48 -5.68 12.27
CA GLY A 133 -6.38 -4.22 12.29
C GLY A 133 -7.43 -3.54 13.17
N ALA A 134 -7.74 -4.13 14.33
CA ALA A 134 -8.78 -3.67 15.25
C ALA A 134 -8.28 -2.54 16.18
N LEU A 135 -7.99 -1.37 15.60
CA LEU A 135 -7.42 -0.22 16.33
C LEU A 135 -8.43 0.45 17.27
N GLU A 136 -9.68 0.59 16.84
CA GLU A 136 -10.73 1.26 17.59
C GLU A 136 -11.31 0.37 18.70
N PRO A 137 -11.70 0.92 19.87
CA PRO A 137 -12.17 0.14 21.01
C PRO A 137 -13.32 -0.82 20.70
N GLN A 138 -14.27 -0.41 19.86
CA GLN A 138 -15.41 -1.24 19.48
C GLN A 138 -15.01 -2.41 18.56
N PHE A 139 -14.06 -2.18 17.64
CA PHE A 139 -13.55 -3.25 16.75
C PHE A 139 -12.69 -4.24 17.53
N TRP A 140 -11.95 -3.75 18.53
CA TRP A 140 -11.22 -4.59 19.48
C TRP A 140 -12.17 -5.50 20.28
N ALA A 141 -13.30 -4.97 20.76
CA ALA A 141 -14.30 -5.77 21.45
C ALA A 141 -14.90 -6.86 20.55
N GLU A 142 -15.22 -6.54 19.29
CA GLU A 142 -15.69 -7.52 18.30
C GLU A 142 -14.64 -8.59 18.00
N LEU A 143 -13.35 -8.22 17.90
CA LEU A 143 -12.26 -9.17 17.75
C LEU A 143 -12.16 -10.13 18.94
N LEU A 144 -12.21 -9.62 20.18
CA LEU A 144 -12.17 -10.46 21.37
C LEU A 144 -13.35 -11.43 21.40
N ALA A 145 -14.56 -10.95 21.10
CA ALA A 145 -15.76 -11.79 21.00
C ALA A 145 -15.60 -12.89 19.93
N LEU A 146 -15.08 -12.54 18.74
CA LEU A 146 -14.83 -13.48 17.66
C LEU A 146 -13.78 -14.55 18.04
N LEU A 147 -12.74 -14.16 18.78
CA LEU A 147 -11.71 -15.07 19.29
C LEU A 147 -12.18 -15.88 20.52
N GLY A 148 -13.34 -15.56 21.10
CA GLY A 148 -13.85 -16.16 22.32
C GLY A 148 -13.01 -15.82 23.55
N LEU A 149 -12.47 -14.61 23.60
CA LEU A 149 -11.69 -14.07 24.70
C LEU A 149 -12.56 -13.12 25.54
N ASP A 150 -12.56 -13.31 26.86
CA ASP A 150 -13.20 -12.37 27.78
C ASP A 150 -12.28 -11.13 27.94
N PRO A 151 -12.77 -9.89 27.74
CA PRO A 151 -12.01 -8.68 28.02
C PRO A 151 -11.43 -8.61 29.45
N ALA A 152 -12.05 -9.28 30.42
CA ALA A 152 -11.56 -9.34 31.80
C ALA A 152 -10.33 -10.26 31.98
N ASP A 153 -10.12 -11.20 31.07
CA ASP A 153 -9.06 -12.22 31.13
C ASP A 153 -7.84 -11.88 30.26
N VAL A 154 -7.88 -10.74 29.54
CA VAL A 154 -6.77 -10.29 28.69
C VAL A 154 -6.11 -9.02 29.24
N PRO A 155 -4.78 -8.88 29.10
CA PRO A 155 -4.09 -7.66 29.49
C PRO A 155 -4.60 -6.41 28.76
N ALA A 156 -4.58 -5.26 29.43
CA ALA A 156 -4.99 -3.99 28.85
C ALA A 156 -4.09 -3.63 27.65
N ARG A 157 -4.70 -3.41 26.49
CA ARG A 157 -4.00 -3.16 25.23
C ARG A 157 -3.38 -1.76 25.14
N GLU A 158 -3.87 -0.82 25.95
CA GLU A 158 -3.40 0.57 25.99
C GLU A 158 -1.99 0.69 26.62
N ASP A 159 -1.56 -0.33 27.38
CA ASP A 159 -0.22 -0.42 27.94
C ASP A 159 0.66 -1.29 27.03
N GLU A 160 1.66 -0.65 26.39
CA GLU A 160 2.60 -1.31 25.50
C GLU A 160 3.41 -2.43 26.19
N ALA A 161 3.59 -2.35 27.52
CA ALA A 161 4.28 -3.39 28.28
C ALA A 161 3.53 -4.74 28.24
N ASN A 162 2.22 -4.70 28.01
CA ASN A 162 1.37 -5.89 27.92
C ASN A 162 1.36 -6.52 26.51
N TRP A 163 1.84 -5.81 25.48
CA TRP A 163 1.75 -6.26 24.09
C TRP A 163 2.41 -7.62 23.81
N PRO A 164 3.55 -7.99 24.41
CA PRO A 164 4.13 -9.32 24.22
C PRO A 164 3.19 -10.45 24.69
N GLU A 165 2.58 -10.30 25.87
CA GLU A 165 1.65 -11.27 26.43
C GLU A 165 0.34 -11.32 25.63
N LEU A 166 -0.24 -10.16 25.35
CA LEU A 166 -1.47 -10.06 24.56
C LEU A 166 -1.28 -10.64 23.15
N SER A 167 -0.11 -10.41 22.53
CA SER A 167 0.23 -11.02 21.24
C SER A 167 0.26 -12.53 21.32
N ALA A 168 0.81 -13.11 22.38
CA ALA A 168 0.87 -14.55 22.57
C ALA A 168 -0.53 -15.16 22.75
N ILE A 169 -1.42 -14.50 23.51
CA ILE A 169 -2.81 -14.93 23.70
C ILE A 169 -3.56 -14.93 22.36
N ILE A 170 -3.51 -13.82 21.60
CA ILE A 170 -4.17 -13.73 20.30
C ILE A 170 -3.61 -14.76 19.32
N ALA A 171 -2.28 -14.92 19.28
CA ALA A 171 -1.64 -15.91 18.43
C ALA A 171 -2.08 -17.34 18.75
N ALA A 172 -2.17 -17.69 20.04
CA ALA A 172 -2.63 -19.01 20.48
C ALA A 172 -4.06 -19.27 20.02
N ARG A 173 -4.97 -18.30 20.18
CA ARG A 173 -6.36 -18.43 19.71
C ARG A 173 -6.42 -18.57 18.19
N ILE A 174 -5.75 -17.71 17.44
CA ILE A 174 -5.75 -17.75 15.97
C ILE A 174 -5.16 -19.07 15.44
N ALA A 175 -4.18 -19.65 16.13
CA ALA A 175 -3.58 -20.93 15.75
C ALA A 175 -4.52 -22.15 15.91
N GLU A 176 -5.71 -22.00 16.49
CA GLU A 176 -6.67 -23.09 16.68
C GLU A 176 -7.50 -23.41 15.43
N ARG A 177 -7.59 -22.49 14.46
CA ARG A 177 -8.38 -22.67 13.23
C ARG A 177 -7.57 -22.33 11.99
N SER A 178 -8.02 -22.80 10.85
CA SER A 178 -7.46 -22.42 9.55
C SER A 178 -7.81 -20.96 9.19
N ARG A 179 -7.04 -20.39 8.25
CA ARG A 179 -7.29 -19.04 7.71
C ARG A 179 -8.72 -18.87 7.20
N ASP A 180 -9.22 -19.85 6.46
CA ASP A 180 -10.51 -19.75 5.77
C ASP A 180 -11.70 -19.91 6.75
N GLU A 181 -11.53 -20.68 7.83
CA GLU A 181 -12.49 -20.71 8.93
C GLU A 181 -12.57 -19.36 9.64
N TRP A 182 -11.43 -18.73 9.94
CA TRP A 182 -11.41 -17.38 10.50
C TRP A 182 -12.03 -16.34 9.56
N ALA A 183 -11.71 -16.40 8.26
CA ALA A 183 -12.30 -15.54 7.26
C ALA A 183 -13.83 -15.68 7.24
N THR A 184 -14.34 -16.91 7.26
CA THR A 184 -15.77 -17.19 7.31
C THR A 184 -16.44 -16.64 8.57
N LEU A 185 -15.78 -16.75 9.73
CA LEU A 185 -16.29 -16.22 11.00
C LEU A 185 -16.25 -14.69 11.05
N ALA A 186 -15.26 -14.07 10.42
CA ALA A 186 -15.08 -12.61 10.43
C ALA A 186 -15.87 -11.89 9.35
N GLU A 187 -16.29 -12.57 8.28
CA GLU A 187 -16.97 -11.98 7.12
C GLU A 187 -18.20 -11.16 7.57
N GLY A 188 -18.18 -9.87 7.23
CA GLY A 188 -19.28 -8.94 7.54
C GLY A 188 -19.32 -8.44 8.99
N THR A 189 -18.36 -8.80 9.84
CA THR A 189 -18.20 -8.24 11.19
C THR A 189 -17.24 -7.05 11.18
N ASP A 190 -17.29 -6.25 12.24
CA ASP A 190 -16.39 -5.12 12.48
C ASP A 190 -15.11 -5.53 13.25
N ALA A 191 -14.79 -6.82 13.31
CA ALA A 191 -13.62 -7.34 14.03
C ALA A 191 -12.26 -6.98 13.37
N CYS A 192 -12.29 -6.37 12.18
CA CYS A 192 -11.10 -6.00 11.40
C CYS A 192 -10.11 -7.17 11.21
N LEU A 193 -10.64 -8.38 10.98
CA LEU A 193 -9.88 -9.58 10.67
C LEU A 193 -10.13 -9.99 9.21
N ALA A 194 -9.07 -10.17 8.43
CA ALA A 194 -9.15 -10.60 7.03
C ALA A 194 -8.13 -11.69 6.70
N PRO A 195 -8.43 -12.61 5.76
CA PRO A 195 -7.45 -13.57 5.29
C PRO A 195 -6.33 -12.89 4.51
N VAL A 196 -5.08 -13.27 4.76
CA VAL A 196 -3.96 -12.89 3.89
C VAL A 196 -3.97 -13.82 2.67
N LEU A 197 -4.39 -13.27 1.53
CA LEU A 197 -4.51 -13.99 0.27
C LEU A 197 -3.21 -13.90 -0.55
N THR A 198 -2.93 -14.97 -1.29
CA THR A 198 -1.90 -14.96 -2.33
C THR A 198 -2.37 -14.18 -3.56
N ILE A 199 -1.43 -13.85 -4.46
CA ILE A 199 -1.73 -13.21 -5.75
C ILE A 199 -2.73 -14.04 -6.58
N ALA A 200 -2.65 -15.38 -6.49
CA ALA A 200 -3.53 -16.28 -7.22
C ALA A 200 -4.94 -16.35 -6.61
N GLU A 201 -5.07 -16.22 -5.29
CA GLU A 201 -6.37 -16.29 -4.59
C GLU A 201 -7.14 -14.96 -4.64
N ALA A 202 -6.43 -13.82 -4.65
CA ALA A 202 -7.06 -12.50 -4.56
C ALA A 202 -8.14 -12.23 -5.62
N PRO A 203 -7.99 -12.61 -6.91
CA PRO A 203 -9.03 -12.43 -7.92
C PRO A 203 -10.34 -13.15 -7.62
N ASP A 204 -10.28 -14.29 -6.93
CA ASP A 204 -11.43 -15.16 -6.69
C ASP A 204 -12.19 -14.82 -5.42
N HIS A 205 -11.65 -13.96 -4.55
CA HIS A 205 -12.34 -13.51 -3.34
C HIS A 205 -13.71 -12.89 -3.68
N PRO A 206 -14.82 -13.27 -2.99
CA PRO A 206 -16.17 -12.81 -3.32
C PRO A 206 -16.29 -11.28 -3.43
N HIS A 207 -15.67 -10.54 -2.51
CA HIS A 207 -15.66 -9.07 -2.58
C HIS A 207 -14.94 -8.52 -3.83
N ASN A 208 -13.81 -9.11 -4.20
CA ASN A 208 -13.04 -8.68 -5.39
C ASN A 208 -13.78 -9.00 -6.68
N ARG A 209 -14.45 -10.16 -6.74
CA ARG A 209 -15.33 -10.53 -7.86
C ARG A 209 -16.53 -9.60 -7.96
N ALA A 210 -17.24 -9.37 -6.85
CA ALA A 210 -18.42 -8.50 -6.82
C ALA A 210 -18.08 -7.07 -7.25
N ARG A 211 -16.90 -6.59 -6.88
CA ARG A 211 -16.43 -5.27 -7.30
C ARG A 211 -15.83 -5.27 -8.70
N GLY A 212 -15.41 -6.39 -9.28
CA GLY A 212 -14.60 -6.39 -10.50
C GLY A 212 -13.24 -5.71 -10.27
N THR A 213 -12.63 -5.95 -9.11
CA THR A 213 -11.28 -5.44 -8.78
C THR A 213 -10.23 -5.98 -9.74
N PHE A 214 -10.40 -7.24 -10.14
CA PHE A 214 -9.62 -7.91 -11.17
C PHE A 214 -10.52 -8.20 -12.36
N VAL A 215 -9.96 -8.09 -13.56
CA VAL A 215 -10.64 -8.35 -14.83
C VAL A 215 -9.83 -9.33 -15.67
N HIS A 216 -10.53 -10.10 -16.50
CA HIS A 216 -9.90 -10.97 -17.49
C HIS A 216 -9.89 -10.26 -18.85
N HIS A 217 -8.71 -10.03 -19.41
CA HIS A 217 -8.51 -9.38 -20.71
C HIS A 217 -7.31 -10.01 -21.40
N ASP A 218 -7.43 -10.28 -22.72
CA ASP A 218 -6.38 -10.93 -23.53
C ASP A 218 -5.77 -12.19 -22.90
N GLY A 219 -6.63 -13.04 -22.32
CA GLY A 219 -6.22 -14.31 -21.71
C GLY A 219 -5.53 -14.17 -20.35
N ARG A 220 -5.50 -12.98 -19.74
CA ARG A 220 -4.81 -12.71 -18.47
C ARG A 220 -5.74 -12.08 -17.45
N THR A 221 -5.61 -12.50 -16.19
CA THR A 221 -6.26 -11.85 -15.05
C THR A 221 -5.35 -10.75 -14.53
N GLN A 222 -5.87 -9.52 -14.41
CA GLN A 222 -5.12 -8.35 -13.99
C GLN A 222 -6.00 -7.34 -13.25
N PRO A 223 -5.43 -6.41 -12.45
CA PRO A 223 -6.20 -5.36 -11.81
C PRO A 223 -6.95 -4.49 -12.83
N ALA A 224 -8.19 -4.10 -12.50
CA ALA A 224 -8.96 -3.14 -13.28
C ALA A 224 -8.42 -1.70 -13.09
N PRO A 225 -8.68 -0.78 -14.04
CA PRO A 225 -8.37 0.64 -13.86
C PRO A 225 -8.95 1.22 -12.57
N ALA A 226 -8.17 2.05 -11.89
CA ALA A 226 -8.56 2.72 -10.64
C ALA A 226 -8.06 4.18 -10.62
N PRO A 227 -8.77 5.12 -9.97
CA PRO A 227 -10.07 4.94 -9.28
C PRO A 227 -11.25 4.77 -10.26
N ARG A 228 -12.44 4.50 -9.73
CA ARG A 228 -13.68 4.43 -10.53
C ARG A 228 -14.26 5.83 -10.72
N LEU A 229 -14.50 6.21 -11.96
CA LEU A 229 -15.15 7.47 -12.32
C LEU A 229 -16.61 7.21 -12.68
N GLY A 230 -17.53 7.99 -12.10
CA GLY A 230 -18.98 7.76 -12.25
C GLY A 230 -19.53 8.07 -13.64
N LEU A 231 -18.97 9.07 -14.34
CA LEU A 231 -19.45 9.51 -15.66
C LEU A 231 -18.59 8.99 -16.82
N THR A 232 -17.29 8.87 -16.60
CA THR A 232 -16.29 8.45 -17.60
C THR A 232 -15.46 7.29 -17.07
N PRO A 233 -16.05 6.12 -16.79
CA PRO A 233 -15.33 5.00 -16.19
C PRO A 233 -14.14 4.59 -17.05
N GLY A 234 -13.01 4.34 -16.41
CA GLY A 234 -11.83 3.78 -17.09
C GLY A 234 -12.10 2.36 -17.57
N ALA A 235 -11.55 2.01 -18.72
CA ALA A 235 -11.62 0.67 -19.30
C ALA A 235 -10.26 0.26 -19.87
N ILE A 236 -10.00 -1.04 -19.90
CA ILE A 236 -8.83 -1.58 -20.59
C ILE A 236 -9.09 -1.50 -22.08
N GLN A 237 -8.26 -0.74 -22.81
CA GLN A 237 -8.47 -0.44 -24.24
C GLN A 237 -7.70 -1.38 -25.18
N GLY A 238 -6.73 -2.14 -24.66
CA GLY A 238 -5.97 -3.13 -25.41
C GLY A 238 -4.66 -3.49 -24.70
N GLY A 239 -4.04 -4.59 -25.12
CA GLY A 239 -2.71 -4.97 -24.68
C GLY A 239 -1.62 -3.98 -25.08
N SER A 240 -0.44 -4.12 -24.47
CA SER A 240 0.75 -3.36 -24.86
C SER A 240 1.05 -3.57 -26.35
N GLN A 241 1.40 -2.49 -27.04
CA GLN A 241 1.91 -2.56 -28.42
C GLN A 241 3.15 -3.46 -28.46
N THR A 242 3.07 -4.61 -29.12
CA THR A 242 4.18 -5.58 -29.22
C THR A 242 5.03 -5.39 -30.47
N GLU A 243 4.47 -4.80 -31.51
CA GLU A 243 5.16 -4.52 -32.78
C GLU A 243 5.48 -3.03 -32.92
N PRO A 244 6.67 -2.66 -33.40
CA PRO A 244 7.00 -1.26 -33.68
C PRO A 244 5.96 -0.62 -34.61
N MET A 245 5.55 0.62 -34.30
CA MET A 245 4.70 1.42 -35.17
C MET A 245 5.56 2.42 -35.94
N ASP A 246 5.25 2.64 -37.22
CA ASP A 246 5.93 3.65 -38.01
C ASP A 246 5.60 5.05 -37.45
N ILE A 247 6.61 5.93 -37.39
CA ILE A 247 6.44 7.30 -36.89
C ILE A 247 5.44 8.10 -37.72
N VAL A 248 5.34 7.84 -39.03
CA VAL A 248 4.37 8.48 -39.92
C VAL A 248 2.95 8.08 -39.53
N ASP A 249 2.73 6.81 -39.19
CA ASP A 249 1.41 6.34 -38.72
C ASP A 249 1.03 6.96 -37.38
N VAL A 250 2.00 7.17 -36.48
CA VAL A 250 1.76 7.89 -35.21
C VAL A 250 1.35 9.34 -35.47
N LEU A 251 2.06 10.05 -36.35
CA LEU A 251 1.75 11.43 -36.69
C LEU A 251 0.36 11.57 -37.33
N HIS A 252 0.02 10.69 -38.27
CA HIS A 252 -1.33 10.68 -38.87
C HIS A 252 -2.44 10.49 -37.83
N ARG A 253 -2.20 9.71 -36.76
CA ARG A 253 -3.17 9.53 -35.66
C ARG A 253 -3.28 10.73 -34.73
N TRP A 254 -2.26 11.60 -34.65
CA TRP A 254 -2.27 12.80 -33.82
C TRP A 254 -2.95 13.99 -34.50
N ASP A 255 -2.87 14.06 -35.82
CA ASP A 255 -3.50 15.12 -36.63
C ASP A 255 -4.98 14.85 -36.95
N ALA A 256 -5.45 13.61 -36.75
CA ALA A 256 -6.83 13.15 -36.99
C ALA A 256 -7.73 13.38 -35.77
#